data_AF-A0A831NXQ0-F1
#
_entry.id   AF-A0A831NXQ0-F1
#
_cell.length_a   1.000
_cell.length_b   1.000
_cell.length_c   1.000
_cell.angle_alpha   90.00
_cell.angle_beta   90.00
_cell.angle_gamma   90.00
#
_symmetry.space_group_name_H-M   'P 1'
#
loop_
_entity.id
_entity.type
_entity.pdbx_description
1 polymer ?
#
loop_
_entity_poly.entity_id
_entity_poly.type
_entity_poly.pdbx_seq_one_letter_code
_entity_poly.pdbx_strand_id
1 'polypeptide(L)'
;MDITPLLTPPVLALVAVLIAISIWIGYVLGKSSENKRKLEALEKAKKDAKNALLGLQETHNNAIETLKNTQANELEKEKKRFAQQLKELHQAQENVVTSLKNGHSEAEEKLRQDHAAVIEKMDSTHADTLNQLKQEQATAMESINSQHQQELQLLRQDHEQSMSALRQQTYQTVTQVKEDSERRIKEAEESHAAEVDQLNAKITKQRQQHEQLRNTIAELEAKVTDLKNEIRESKLNNMFSVSKSGEKLIRVVRSMQELASELDETSRTVTDGEYSFFEQIKDQRDRDVVLSLAGGTPSEKAVMEAEDTFRSEEEQSDEDKSPDA
;
A
#
# COMPACT_ATOMS: atom_id res chain seq x y z
N MET A 1 154.78 144.92 -3.99
CA MET A 1 154.59 145.18 -5.43
C MET A 1 153.38 146.07 -5.56
N ASP A 2 153.62 147.35 -5.85
CA ASP A 2 152.59 148.32 -6.25
C ASP A 2 151.93 147.87 -7.56
N ILE A 3 150.60 147.94 -7.65
CA ILE A 3 149.84 147.66 -8.89
C ILE A 3 149.00 148.88 -9.31
N THR A 4 149.52 150.08 -9.01
CA THR A 4 148.92 151.39 -9.26
C THR A 4 148.98 151.89 -10.73
N PRO A 5 148.99 151.04 -11.80
CA PRO A 5 148.66 151.56 -13.14
C PRO A 5 147.63 150.75 -13.97
N LEU A 6 146.61 150.10 -13.38
CA LEU A 6 145.55 149.41 -14.16
C LEU A 6 144.12 149.94 -14.00
N LEU A 7 143.93 151.11 -13.39
CA LEU A 7 142.62 151.75 -13.28
C LEU A 7 142.44 152.83 -14.36
N THR A 8 142.22 152.41 -15.60
CA THR A 8 141.80 153.31 -16.68
C THR A 8 140.32 153.07 -17.06
N PRO A 9 139.53 154.15 -17.29
CA PRO A 9 138.08 154.08 -17.52
C PRO A 9 137.56 153.19 -18.68
N PRO A 10 138.29 152.86 -19.77
CA PRO A 10 137.74 151.95 -20.80
C PRO A 10 137.61 150.48 -20.35
N VAL A 11 138.30 150.05 -19.28
CA VAL A 11 138.30 148.63 -18.85
C VAL A 11 137.02 148.26 -18.08
N LEU A 12 136.42 149.19 -17.34
CA LEU A 12 135.18 148.96 -16.58
C LEU A 12 133.93 148.80 -17.47
N ALA A 13 133.88 149.47 -18.63
CA ALA A 13 132.77 149.37 -19.57
C ALA A 13 132.68 147.98 -20.24
N LEU A 14 133.83 147.35 -20.48
CA LEU A 14 133.93 146.02 -21.10
C LEU A 14 133.45 144.92 -20.14
N VAL A 15 133.67 145.08 -18.84
CA VAL A 15 133.20 144.14 -17.81
C VAL A 15 131.68 144.17 -17.67
N ALA A 16 131.05 145.35 -17.75
CA ALA A 16 129.60 145.47 -17.64
C ALA A 16 128.83 144.83 -18.82
N VAL A 17 129.36 144.96 -20.05
CA VAL A 17 128.77 144.34 -21.25
C VAL A 17 128.87 142.81 -21.20
N LEU A 18 129.98 142.27 -20.68
CA LEU A 18 130.15 140.84 -20.49
C LEU A 18 129.18 140.26 -19.42
N ILE A 19 128.84 141.04 -18.40
CA ILE A 19 127.85 140.64 -17.39
C ILE A 19 126.43 140.61 -17.97
N ALA A 20 126.04 141.61 -18.79
CA ALA A 20 124.71 141.63 -19.40
C ALA A 20 124.51 140.48 -20.42
N ILE A 21 125.54 140.17 -21.22
CA ILE A 21 125.51 139.05 -22.18
C ILE A 21 125.45 137.70 -21.45
N SER A 22 126.13 137.55 -20.32
CA SER A 22 126.08 136.31 -19.53
C SER A 22 124.71 136.08 -18.85
N ILE A 23 123.99 137.13 -18.46
CA ILE A 23 122.62 137.01 -17.91
C ILE A 23 121.60 136.59 -18.98
N TRP A 24 121.68 137.16 -20.20
CA TRP A 24 120.77 136.77 -21.29
C TRP A 24 121.05 135.35 -21.81
N ILE A 25 122.33 134.98 -21.93
CA ILE A 25 122.72 133.59 -22.22
C ILE A 25 122.20 132.66 -21.12
N GLY A 26 122.32 133.03 -19.84
CA GLY A 26 121.80 132.25 -18.71
C GLY A 26 120.30 132.00 -18.75
N TYR A 27 119.48 132.98 -19.14
CA TYR A 27 118.02 132.84 -19.23
C TYR A 27 117.57 131.98 -20.42
N VAL A 28 118.21 132.14 -21.58
CA VAL A 28 117.91 131.32 -22.77
C VAL A 28 118.40 129.87 -22.57
N LEU A 29 119.55 129.66 -21.92
CA LEU A 29 120.02 128.34 -21.52
C LEU A 29 119.13 127.72 -20.44
N GLY A 30 118.60 128.51 -19.50
CA GLY A 30 117.69 128.05 -18.45
C GLY A 30 116.33 127.58 -18.98
N LYS A 31 115.73 128.32 -19.92
CA LYS A 31 114.45 127.91 -20.55
C LYS A 31 114.62 126.74 -21.53
N SER A 32 115.79 126.64 -22.18
CA SER A 32 116.19 125.45 -22.95
C SER A 32 116.44 124.26 -22.03
N SER A 33 117.04 124.45 -20.85
CA SER A 33 117.24 123.37 -19.87
C SER A 33 115.94 122.97 -19.17
N GLU A 34 114.99 123.88 -18.97
CA GLU A 34 113.65 123.54 -18.48
C GLU A 34 112.84 122.78 -19.52
N ASN A 35 112.92 123.16 -20.80
CA ASN A 35 112.28 122.39 -21.88
C ASN A 35 112.95 121.03 -22.05
N LYS A 36 114.28 120.93 -21.89
CA LYS A 36 115.00 119.63 -21.81
C LYS A 36 114.55 118.83 -20.60
N ARG A 37 114.46 119.42 -19.40
CA ARG A 37 113.98 118.73 -18.19
C ARG A 37 112.52 118.29 -18.30
N LYS A 38 111.65 119.09 -18.93
CA LYS A 38 110.25 118.71 -19.20
C LYS A 38 110.17 117.62 -20.25
N LEU A 39 110.99 117.68 -21.29
CA LEU A 39 111.10 116.63 -22.31
C LEU A 39 111.61 115.32 -21.70
N GLU A 40 112.67 115.39 -20.88
CA GLU A 40 113.24 114.28 -20.13
C GLU A 40 112.25 113.73 -19.09
N ALA A 41 111.49 114.59 -18.40
CA ALA A 41 110.44 114.16 -17.48
C ALA A 41 109.25 113.53 -18.20
N LEU A 42 108.88 114.02 -19.39
CA LEU A 42 107.80 113.47 -20.21
C LEU A 42 108.24 112.17 -20.89
N GLU A 43 109.50 112.06 -21.31
CA GLU A 43 110.12 110.84 -21.83
C GLU A 43 110.26 109.79 -20.72
N LYS A 44 110.67 110.21 -19.53
CA LYS A 44 110.67 109.37 -18.33
C LYS A 44 109.26 108.93 -17.95
N ALA A 45 108.29 109.83 -17.92
CA ALA A 45 106.88 109.50 -17.64
C ALA A 45 106.28 108.58 -18.72
N LYS A 46 106.63 108.76 -20.00
CA LYS A 46 106.25 107.85 -21.08
C LYS A 46 106.89 106.48 -20.91
N LYS A 47 108.16 106.42 -20.54
CA LYS A 47 108.89 105.18 -20.26
C LYS A 47 108.29 104.46 -19.05
N ASP A 48 107.99 105.19 -17.99
CA ASP A 48 107.39 104.68 -16.76
C ASP A 48 105.95 104.21 -17.03
N ALA A 49 105.14 104.96 -17.80
CA ALA A 49 103.81 104.53 -18.22
C ALA A 49 103.84 103.31 -19.14
N LYS A 50 104.82 103.23 -20.05
CA LYS A 50 105.04 102.04 -20.89
C LYS A 50 105.44 100.84 -20.04
N ASN A 51 106.35 101.01 -19.09
CA ASN A 51 106.76 99.96 -18.16
C ASN A 51 105.59 99.51 -17.27
N ALA A 52 104.75 100.45 -16.81
CA ALA A 52 103.55 100.14 -16.03
C ALA A 52 102.50 99.40 -16.87
N LEU A 53 102.32 99.75 -18.15
CA LEU A 53 101.41 99.05 -19.06
C LEU A 53 101.92 97.64 -19.39
N LEU A 54 103.24 97.48 -19.60
CA LEU A 54 103.87 96.17 -19.76
C LEU A 54 103.73 95.32 -18.49
N GLY A 55 103.95 95.92 -17.32
CA GLY A 55 103.75 95.24 -16.03
C GLY A 55 102.28 94.85 -15.81
N LEU A 56 101.33 95.73 -16.17
CA LEU A 56 99.90 95.42 -16.10
C LEU A 56 99.54 94.28 -17.07
N GLN A 57 100.03 94.33 -18.31
CA GLN A 57 99.83 93.27 -19.30
C GLN A 57 100.40 91.93 -18.81
N GLU A 58 101.60 91.94 -18.21
CA GLU A 58 102.21 90.77 -17.59
C GLU A 58 101.35 90.24 -16.43
N THR A 59 100.90 91.10 -15.51
CA THR A 59 100.02 90.68 -14.40
C THR A 59 98.69 90.13 -14.89
N HIS A 60 98.09 90.72 -15.92
CA HIS A 60 96.85 90.26 -16.51
C HIS A 60 97.03 88.92 -17.23
N ASN A 61 98.12 88.76 -17.98
CA ASN A 61 98.46 87.47 -18.60
C ASN A 61 98.67 86.38 -17.55
N ASN A 62 99.40 86.69 -16.47
CA ASN A 62 99.58 85.77 -15.34
C ASN A 62 98.26 85.43 -14.66
N ALA A 63 97.34 86.40 -14.51
CA ALA A 63 96.01 86.18 -13.95
C ALA A 63 95.15 85.29 -14.86
N ILE A 64 95.17 85.50 -16.18
CA ILE A 64 94.48 84.65 -17.16
C ILE A 64 95.03 83.22 -17.11
N GLU A 65 96.36 83.07 -17.09
CA GLU A 65 96.99 81.76 -17.03
C GLU A 65 96.63 81.02 -15.73
N THR A 66 96.66 81.74 -14.59
CA THR A 66 96.24 81.21 -13.29
C THR A 66 94.77 80.79 -13.31
N LEU A 67 93.88 81.61 -13.88
CA LEU A 67 92.46 81.31 -13.98
C LEU A 67 92.22 80.08 -14.88
N LYS A 68 92.89 80.02 -16.04
CA LYS A 68 92.80 78.88 -16.97
C LYS A 68 93.27 77.59 -16.31
N ASN A 69 94.39 77.63 -15.60
CA ASN A 69 94.92 76.48 -14.88
C ASN A 69 93.99 76.07 -13.73
N THR A 70 93.41 77.04 -13.01
CA THR A 70 92.45 76.78 -11.94
C THR A 70 91.18 76.12 -12.47
N GLN A 71 90.59 76.67 -13.54
CA GLN A 71 89.40 76.11 -14.18
C GLN A 71 89.66 74.71 -14.75
N ALA A 72 90.81 74.49 -15.39
CA ALA A 72 91.19 73.17 -15.88
C ALA A 72 91.28 72.15 -14.73
N ASN A 73 91.90 72.54 -13.62
CA ASN A 73 92.03 71.70 -12.43
C ASN A 73 90.67 71.40 -11.77
N GLU A 74 89.78 72.38 -11.68
CA GLU A 74 88.43 72.20 -11.14
C GLU A 74 87.59 71.27 -12.02
N LEU A 75 87.63 71.47 -13.34
CA LEU A 75 86.95 70.61 -14.30
C LEU A 75 87.46 69.16 -14.21
N GLU A 76 88.78 68.97 -14.04
CA GLU A 76 89.34 67.63 -13.88
C GLU A 76 88.91 66.98 -12.56
N LYS A 77 88.88 67.74 -11.46
CA LYS A 77 88.35 67.27 -10.17
C LYS A 77 86.88 66.88 -10.26
N GLU A 78 86.07 67.69 -10.94
CA GLU A 78 84.64 67.43 -11.10
C GLU A 78 84.39 66.20 -11.99
N LYS A 79 85.13 66.05 -13.09
CA LYS A 79 85.11 64.83 -13.92
C LYS A 79 85.46 63.58 -13.12
N LYS A 80 86.52 63.65 -12.29
CA LYS A 80 86.91 62.55 -11.40
C LYS A 80 85.80 62.22 -10.39
N ARG A 81 85.16 63.25 -9.82
CA ARG A 81 84.03 63.09 -8.90
C ARG A 81 82.84 62.43 -9.57
N PHE A 82 82.45 62.88 -10.78
CA PHE A 82 81.34 62.28 -11.52
C PHE A 82 81.63 60.83 -11.92
N ALA A 83 82.85 60.53 -12.38
CA ALA A 83 83.25 59.16 -12.69
C ALA A 83 83.15 58.25 -11.46
N GLN A 84 83.56 58.75 -10.29
CA GLN A 84 83.44 58.01 -9.03
C GLN A 84 81.97 57.80 -8.63
N GLN A 85 81.13 58.84 -8.72
CA GLN A 85 79.70 58.74 -8.42
C GLN A 85 78.96 57.78 -9.35
N LEU A 86 79.30 57.76 -10.65
CA LEU A 86 78.73 56.80 -11.61
C LEU A 86 79.13 55.36 -11.24
N LYS A 87 80.38 55.14 -10.84
CA LYS A 87 80.85 53.82 -10.41
C LYS A 87 80.10 53.36 -9.14
N GLU A 88 79.97 54.24 -8.15
CA GLU A 88 79.23 53.96 -6.92
C GLU A 88 77.75 53.68 -7.19
N LEU A 89 77.12 54.47 -8.07
CA LEU A 89 75.73 54.27 -8.47
C LEU A 89 75.53 52.93 -9.17
N HIS A 90 76.42 52.56 -10.10
CA HIS A 90 76.35 51.27 -10.78
C HIS A 90 76.52 50.10 -9.79
N GLN A 91 77.47 50.20 -8.86
CA GLN A 91 77.66 49.19 -7.83
C GLN A 91 76.45 49.08 -6.89
N ALA A 92 75.87 50.21 -6.49
CA ALA A 92 74.65 50.23 -5.69
C ALA A 92 73.47 49.59 -6.44
N GLN A 93 73.31 49.90 -7.73
CA GLN A 93 72.26 49.31 -8.57
C GLN A 93 72.44 47.80 -8.71
N GLU A 94 73.66 47.32 -8.95
CA GLU A 94 73.98 45.90 -9.03
C GLU A 94 73.65 45.16 -7.72
N ASN A 95 74.00 45.77 -6.58
CA ASN A 95 73.67 45.23 -5.26
C ASN A 95 72.15 45.15 -5.02
N VAL A 96 71.39 46.16 -5.43
CA VAL A 96 69.92 46.14 -5.31
C VAL A 96 69.31 45.06 -6.20
N VAL A 97 69.76 44.94 -7.45
CA VAL A 97 69.25 43.93 -8.38
C VAL A 97 69.55 42.52 -7.89
N THR A 98 70.77 42.27 -7.41
CA THR A 98 71.16 40.97 -6.85
C THR A 98 70.39 40.64 -5.57
N SER A 99 70.24 41.59 -4.65
CA SER A 99 69.44 41.41 -3.44
C SER A 99 67.97 41.12 -3.75
N LEU A 100 67.37 41.85 -4.71
CA LEU A 100 65.98 41.65 -5.10
C LEU A 100 65.79 40.29 -5.77
N LYS A 101 66.72 39.87 -6.63
CA LYS A 101 66.69 38.56 -7.28
C LYS A 101 66.78 37.43 -6.26
N ASN A 102 67.68 37.53 -5.29
CA ASN A 102 67.82 36.53 -4.24
C ASN A 102 66.57 36.47 -3.36
N GLY A 103 66.06 37.63 -2.92
CA GLY A 103 64.83 37.69 -2.12
C GLY A 103 63.60 37.14 -2.86
N HIS A 104 63.48 37.38 -4.16
CA HIS A 104 62.41 36.79 -4.97
C HIS A 104 62.55 35.27 -5.06
N SER A 105 63.76 34.75 -5.31
CA SER A 105 64.01 33.31 -5.37
C SER A 105 63.71 32.62 -4.03
N GLU A 106 64.07 33.25 -2.91
CA GLU A 106 63.77 32.73 -1.57
C GLU A 106 62.26 32.73 -1.30
N ALA A 107 61.56 33.79 -1.71
CA ALA A 107 60.11 33.88 -1.56
C ALA A 107 59.37 32.84 -2.42
N GLU A 108 59.81 32.61 -3.65
CA GLU A 108 59.25 31.56 -4.52
C GLU A 108 59.48 30.16 -3.95
N GLU A 109 60.68 29.88 -3.43
CA GLU A 109 60.99 28.59 -2.84
C GLU A 109 60.16 28.35 -1.57
N LYS A 110 60.03 29.37 -0.70
CA LYS A 110 59.17 29.28 0.48
C LYS A 110 57.71 29.02 0.09
N LEU A 111 57.19 29.74 -0.92
CA LEU A 111 55.82 29.53 -1.39
C LEU A 111 55.60 28.11 -1.94
N ARG A 112 56.59 27.56 -2.66
CA ARG A 112 56.54 26.17 -3.13
C ARG A 112 56.49 25.17 -1.97
N GLN A 113 57.31 25.38 -0.94
CA GLN A 113 57.32 24.54 0.25
C GLN A 113 56.01 24.61 1.02
N ASP A 114 55.47 25.82 1.22
CA ASP A 114 54.17 26.03 1.88
C ASP A 114 53.04 25.34 1.10
N HIS A 115 53.01 25.47 -0.23
CA HIS A 115 52.03 24.77 -1.06
C HIS A 115 52.16 23.24 -1.00
N ALA A 116 53.39 22.71 -1.06
CA ALA A 116 53.62 21.27 -0.94
C ALA A 116 53.12 20.73 0.42
N ALA A 117 53.38 21.45 1.51
CA ALA A 117 52.90 21.08 2.84
C ALA A 117 51.37 21.11 2.95
N VAL A 118 50.70 22.07 2.29
CA VAL A 118 49.22 22.12 2.23
C VAL A 118 48.67 20.92 1.47
N ILE A 119 49.27 20.56 0.33
CA ILE A 119 48.85 19.38 -0.46
C ILE A 119 49.01 18.10 0.36
N GLU A 120 50.17 17.91 0.99
CA GLU A 120 50.43 16.72 1.82
C GLU A 120 49.43 16.60 2.98
N LYS A 121 49.13 17.72 3.66
CA LYS A 121 48.12 17.75 4.71
C LYS A 121 46.73 17.42 4.19
N MET A 122 46.37 17.94 3.02
CA MET A 122 45.08 17.67 2.39
C MET A 122 44.95 16.20 2.00
N ASP A 123 45.99 15.60 1.41
CA ASP A 123 46.02 14.20 1.03
C ASP A 123 45.92 13.28 2.26
N SER A 124 46.64 13.59 3.34
CA SER A 124 46.52 12.87 4.62
C SER A 124 45.10 12.95 5.18
N THR A 125 44.51 14.15 5.20
CA THR A 125 43.14 14.35 5.70
C THR A 125 42.12 13.58 4.85
N HIS A 126 42.30 13.58 3.53
CA HIS A 126 41.43 12.84 2.62
C HIS A 126 41.57 11.32 2.80
N ALA A 127 42.80 10.81 3.00
CA ALA A 127 43.02 9.40 3.30
C ALA A 127 42.35 8.98 4.63
N ASP A 128 42.49 9.80 5.67
CA ASP A 128 41.89 9.54 6.98
C ASP A 128 40.37 9.53 6.92
N THR A 129 39.78 10.53 6.25
CA THR A 129 38.31 10.60 6.07
C THR A 129 37.77 9.44 5.24
N LEU A 130 38.47 9.00 4.19
CA LEU A 130 38.10 7.81 3.43
C LEU A 130 38.15 6.53 4.26
N ASN A 131 39.15 6.40 5.13
CA ASN A 131 39.28 5.24 6.02
C ASN A 131 38.17 5.23 7.07
N GLN A 132 37.87 6.37 7.67
CA GLN A 132 36.76 6.53 8.61
C GLN A 132 35.43 6.16 7.95
N LEU A 133 35.16 6.69 6.75
CA LEU A 133 33.92 6.39 6.02
C LEU A 133 33.78 4.90 5.70
N LYS A 134 34.86 4.23 5.30
CA LYS A 134 34.86 2.77 5.07
C LYS A 134 34.56 1.99 6.35
N GLN A 135 35.11 2.41 7.49
CA GLN A 135 34.87 1.76 8.78
C GLN A 135 33.42 1.96 9.25
N GLU A 136 32.87 3.17 9.11
CA GLU A 136 31.48 3.48 9.40
C GLU A 136 30.54 2.65 8.52
N GLN A 137 30.83 2.55 7.22
CA GLN A 137 30.05 1.73 6.29
C GLN A 137 30.08 0.24 6.68
N ALA A 138 31.25 -0.30 7.03
CA ALA A 138 31.38 -1.69 7.45
C ALA A 138 30.56 -1.97 8.73
N THR A 139 30.63 -1.07 9.70
CA THR A 139 29.88 -1.17 10.97
C THR A 139 28.38 -1.08 10.73
N ALA A 140 27.93 -0.17 9.86
CA ALA A 140 26.52 -0.05 9.50
C ALA A 140 25.98 -1.31 8.81
N MET A 141 26.75 -1.89 7.88
CA MET A 141 26.39 -3.14 7.21
C MET A 141 26.30 -4.32 8.19
N GLU A 142 27.23 -4.42 9.13
CA GLU A 142 27.19 -5.46 10.17
C GLU A 142 25.97 -5.32 11.07
N SER A 143 25.65 -4.08 11.49
CA SER A 143 24.45 -3.78 12.27
C SER A 143 23.17 -4.15 11.53
N ILE A 144 23.04 -3.78 10.26
CA ILE A 144 21.86 -4.10 9.43
C ILE A 144 21.72 -5.62 9.27
N ASN A 145 22.82 -6.32 8.99
CA ASN A 145 22.80 -7.78 8.86
C ASN A 145 22.38 -8.47 10.16
N SER A 146 22.88 -7.98 11.31
CA SER A 146 22.51 -8.52 12.62
C SER A 146 21.03 -8.30 12.92
N GLN A 147 20.52 -7.09 12.69
CA GLN A 147 19.08 -6.77 12.86
C GLN A 147 18.21 -7.63 11.96
N HIS A 148 18.58 -7.77 10.68
CA HIS A 148 17.83 -8.59 9.74
C HIS A 148 17.80 -10.07 10.15
N GLN A 149 18.92 -10.62 10.63
CA GLN A 149 18.97 -11.99 11.15
C GLN A 149 18.07 -12.18 12.37
N GLN A 150 18.04 -11.20 13.28
CA GLN A 150 17.18 -11.22 14.45
C GLN A 150 15.70 -11.16 14.07
N GLU A 151 15.31 -10.28 13.14
CA GLU A 151 13.94 -10.19 12.62
C GLU A 151 13.50 -11.50 11.94
N LEU A 152 14.36 -12.11 11.14
CA LEU A 152 14.08 -13.41 10.52
C LEU A 152 13.89 -14.53 11.57
N GLN A 153 14.65 -14.49 12.67
CA GLN A 153 14.50 -15.46 13.75
C GLN A 153 13.17 -15.27 14.48
N LEU A 154 12.79 -14.03 14.80
CA LEU A 154 11.50 -13.71 15.41
C LEU A 154 10.33 -14.12 14.51
N LEU A 155 10.40 -13.79 13.22
CA LEU A 155 9.36 -14.16 12.26
C LEU A 155 9.18 -15.67 12.14
N ARG A 156 10.28 -16.44 12.17
CA ARG A 156 10.22 -17.92 12.18
C ARG A 156 9.56 -18.44 13.45
N GLN A 157 9.91 -17.88 14.60
CA GLN A 157 9.34 -18.27 15.89
C GLN A 157 7.83 -17.99 15.95
N ASP A 158 7.41 -16.80 15.52
CA ASP A 158 5.99 -16.42 15.47
C ASP A 158 5.20 -17.32 14.50
N HIS A 159 5.80 -17.65 13.36
CA HIS A 159 5.19 -18.56 12.40
C HIS A 159 5.04 -19.97 12.98
N GLU A 160 6.08 -20.50 13.65
CA GLU A 160 6.02 -21.81 14.28
C GLU A 160 4.97 -21.88 15.40
N GLN A 161 4.88 -20.84 16.22
CA GLN A 161 3.84 -20.72 17.26
C GLN A 161 2.44 -20.69 16.65
N SER A 162 2.24 -19.89 15.60
CA SER A 162 0.95 -19.81 14.89
C SER A 162 0.55 -21.16 14.29
N MET A 163 1.50 -21.87 13.67
CA MET A 163 1.27 -23.20 13.11
C MET A 163 0.97 -24.24 14.19
N SER A 164 1.62 -24.17 15.35
CA SER A 164 1.33 -25.03 16.49
C SER A 164 -0.09 -24.79 17.04
N ALA A 165 -0.47 -23.53 17.23
CA ALA A 165 -1.81 -23.16 17.68
C ALA A 165 -2.90 -23.63 16.69
N LEU A 166 -2.68 -23.44 15.38
CA LEU A 166 -3.61 -23.90 14.36
C LEU A 166 -3.76 -25.43 14.36
N ARG A 167 -2.66 -26.18 14.55
CA ARG A 167 -2.71 -27.64 14.67
C ARG A 167 -3.49 -28.08 15.90
N GLN A 168 -3.26 -27.43 17.04
CA GLN A 168 -3.98 -27.71 18.29
C GLN A 168 -5.49 -27.45 18.14
N GLN A 169 -5.85 -26.29 17.57
CA GLN A 169 -7.25 -25.95 17.29
C GLN A 169 -7.88 -26.97 16.35
N THR A 170 -7.18 -27.35 15.27
CA THR A 170 -7.67 -28.35 14.31
C THR A 170 -7.93 -29.68 15.01
N TYR A 171 -7.00 -30.14 15.85
CA TYR A 171 -7.16 -31.37 16.62
C TYR A 171 -8.37 -31.31 17.56
N GLN A 172 -8.55 -30.19 18.28
CA GLN A 172 -9.70 -29.99 19.16
C GLN A 172 -11.03 -30.03 18.39
N THR A 173 -11.13 -29.33 17.26
CA THR A 173 -12.33 -29.33 16.42
C THR A 173 -12.65 -30.72 15.88
N VAL A 174 -11.64 -31.46 15.41
CA VAL A 174 -11.84 -32.83 14.91
C VAL A 174 -12.35 -33.75 16.02
N THR A 175 -11.79 -33.65 17.22
CA THR A 175 -12.25 -34.43 18.38
C THR A 175 -13.68 -34.07 18.77
N GLN A 176 -14.02 -32.79 18.84
CA GLN A 176 -15.38 -32.33 19.14
C GLN A 176 -16.40 -32.80 18.11
N VAL A 177 -16.08 -32.68 16.81
CA VAL A 177 -16.94 -33.17 15.73
C VAL A 177 -17.14 -34.68 15.82
N LYS A 178 -16.08 -35.42 16.14
CA LYS A 178 -16.16 -36.88 16.34
C LYS A 178 -17.09 -37.22 17.50
N GLU A 179 -16.89 -36.63 18.67
CA GLU A 179 -17.73 -36.86 19.86
C GLU A 179 -19.19 -36.47 19.62
N ASP A 180 -19.45 -35.33 18.96
CA ASP A 180 -20.80 -34.90 18.60
C ASP A 180 -21.46 -35.87 17.61
N SER A 181 -20.70 -36.33 16.60
CA SER A 181 -21.20 -37.30 15.63
C SER A 181 -21.55 -38.65 16.28
N GLU A 182 -20.71 -39.15 17.19
CA GLU A 182 -20.96 -40.40 17.92
C GLU A 182 -22.21 -40.26 18.81
N ARG A 183 -22.36 -39.12 19.49
CA ARG A 183 -23.57 -38.83 20.27
C ARG A 183 -24.82 -38.81 19.40
N ARG A 184 -24.80 -38.09 18.27
CA ARG A 184 -25.95 -37.99 17.35
C ARG A 184 -26.32 -39.34 16.73
N ILE A 185 -25.33 -40.18 16.42
CA ILE A 185 -25.58 -41.56 15.96
C ILE A 185 -26.31 -42.34 17.05
N LYS A 186 -25.82 -42.29 18.29
CA LYS A 186 -26.45 -43.00 19.41
C LYS A 186 -27.88 -42.52 19.69
N GLU A 187 -28.11 -41.20 19.69
CA GLU A 187 -29.44 -40.62 19.84
C GLU A 187 -30.39 -41.05 18.71
N ALA A 188 -29.90 -41.11 17.47
CA ALA A 188 -30.68 -41.61 16.34
C ALA A 188 -30.99 -43.10 16.46
N GLU A 189 -30.04 -43.93 16.90
CA GLU A 189 -30.24 -45.35 17.14
C GLU A 189 -31.29 -45.60 18.24
N GLU A 190 -31.21 -44.88 19.36
CA GLU A 190 -32.18 -44.95 20.46
C GLU A 190 -33.57 -44.50 20.01
N SER A 191 -33.67 -43.39 19.27
CA SER A 191 -34.94 -42.90 18.72
C SER A 191 -35.55 -43.89 17.73
N HIS A 192 -34.75 -44.46 16.84
CA HIS A 192 -35.22 -45.44 15.86
C HIS A 192 -35.67 -46.74 16.55
N ALA A 193 -34.94 -47.21 17.57
CA ALA A 193 -35.36 -48.38 18.35
C ALA A 193 -36.72 -48.14 19.05
N ALA A 194 -36.91 -46.96 19.65
CA ALA A 194 -38.18 -46.59 20.28
C ALA A 194 -39.35 -46.52 19.27
N GLU A 195 -39.10 -45.99 18.07
CA GLU A 195 -40.09 -45.96 17.00
C GLU A 195 -40.45 -47.38 16.51
N VAL A 196 -39.46 -48.25 16.33
CA VAL A 196 -39.67 -49.66 15.98
C VAL A 196 -40.51 -50.37 17.04
N ASP A 197 -40.23 -50.17 18.33
CA ASP A 197 -41.02 -50.74 19.42
C ASP A 197 -42.47 -50.23 19.42
N GLN A 198 -42.66 -48.93 19.19
CA GLN A 198 -43.99 -48.33 19.08
C GLN A 198 -44.78 -48.90 17.90
N LEU A 199 -44.13 -49.03 16.72
CA LEU A 199 -44.74 -49.62 15.54
C LEU A 199 -45.09 -51.10 15.76
N ASN A 200 -44.21 -51.87 16.40
CA ASN A 200 -44.47 -53.27 16.75
C ASN A 200 -45.64 -53.42 17.73
N ALA A 201 -45.76 -52.53 18.73
CA ALA A 201 -46.90 -52.50 19.63
C ALA A 201 -48.20 -52.19 18.87
N LYS A 202 -48.16 -51.23 17.93
CA LYS A 202 -49.31 -50.89 17.07
C LYS A 202 -49.72 -52.08 16.18
N ILE A 203 -48.77 -52.75 15.54
CA ILE A 203 -48.99 -53.96 14.73
C ILE A 203 -49.64 -55.05 15.59
N THR A 204 -49.15 -55.27 16.80
CA THR A 204 -49.69 -56.28 17.73
C THR A 204 -51.13 -55.97 18.11
N LYS A 205 -51.43 -54.70 18.43
CA LYS A 205 -52.79 -54.24 18.72
C LYS A 205 -53.73 -54.44 17.53
N GLN A 206 -53.27 -54.09 16.32
CA GLN A 206 -54.06 -54.29 15.09
C GLN A 206 -54.31 -55.77 14.83
N ARG A 207 -53.32 -56.66 15.05
CA ARG A 207 -53.51 -58.11 14.93
C ARG A 207 -54.56 -58.64 15.91
N GLN A 208 -54.53 -58.20 17.17
CA GLN A 208 -55.56 -58.55 18.16
C GLN A 208 -56.95 -58.08 17.73
N GLN A 209 -57.07 -56.86 17.20
CA GLN A 209 -58.33 -56.35 16.66
C GLN A 209 -58.83 -57.19 15.48
N HIS A 210 -57.94 -57.54 14.55
CA HIS A 210 -58.29 -58.44 13.43
C HIS A 210 -58.74 -59.81 13.91
N GLU A 211 -58.10 -60.38 14.93
CA GLU A 211 -58.48 -61.67 15.51
C GLU A 211 -59.85 -61.61 16.21
N GLN A 212 -60.12 -60.55 16.98
CA GLN A 212 -61.43 -60.30 17.57
C GLN A 212 -62.51 -60.20 16.49
N LEU A 213 -62.28 -59.40 15.45
CA LEU A 213 -63.20 -59.29 14.31
C LEU A 213 -63.44 -60.65 13.66
N ARG A 214 -62.39 -61.45 13.45
CA ARG A 214 -62.50 -62.80 12.90
C ARG A 214 -63.34 -63.72 13.78
N ASN A 215 -63.16 -63.69 15.09
CA ASN A 215 -63.96 -64.47 16.03
C ASN A 215 -65.43 -64.03 16.02
N THR A 216 -65.70 -62.73 15.97
CA THR A 216 -67.09 -62.23 15.86
C THR A 216 -67.75 -62.65 14.55
N ILE A 217 -67.01 -62.67 13.44
CA ILE A 217 -67.50 -63.19 12.15
C ILE A 217 -67.85 -64.66 12.29
N ALA A 218 -66.95 -65.48 12.87
CA ALA A 218 -67.21 -66.90 13.08
C ALA A 218 -68.43 -67.16 14.00
N GLU A 219 -68.60 -66.38 15.07
CA GLU A 219 -69.79 -66.44 15.93
C GLU A 219 -71.07 -66.04 15.20
N LEU A 220 -71.02 -64.99 14.38
CA LEU A 220 -72.15 -64.56 13.56
C LEU A 220 -72.50 -65.62 12.52
N GLU A 221 -71.51 -66.22 11.86
CA GLU A 221 -71.70 -67.34 10.93
C GLU A 221 -72.35 -68.54 11.62
N ALA A 222 -71.88 -68.91 12.82
CA ALA A 222 -72.49 -69.97 13.63
C ALA A 222 -73.95 -69.67 13.97
N LYS A 223 -74.25 -68.46 14.45
CA LYS A 223 -75.64 -68.01 14.72
C LYS A 223 -76.50 -68.04 13.47
N VAL A 224 -75.98 -67.63 12.32
CA VAL A 224 -76.69 -67.71 11.04
C VAL A 224 -76.98 -69.17 10.68
N THR A 225 -76.04 -70.09 10.89
CA THR A 225 -76.29 -71.52 10.66
C THR A 225 -77.31 -72.11 11.62
N ASP A 226 -77.26 -71.75 12.91
CA ASP A 226 -78.23 -72.18 13.93
C ASP A 226 -79.63 -71.65 13.62
N LEU A 227 -79.76 -70.35 13.35
CA LEU A 227 -81.03 -69.75 12.92
C LEU A 227 -81.54 -70.40 11.64
N LYS A 228 -80.67 -70.71 10.69
CA LYS A 228 -81.05 -71.42 9.45
C LYS A 228 -81.57 -72.83 9.74
N ASN A 229 -80.97 -73.54 10.70
CA ASN A 229 -81.43 -74.86 11.15
C ASN A 229 -82.75 -74.75 11.92
N GLU A 230 -82.90 -73.77 12.81
CA GLU A 230 -84.14 -73.51 13.56
C GLU A 230 -85.28 -73.11 12.61
N ILE A 231 -85.02 -72.29 11.59
CA ILE A 231 -85.99 -72.00 10.53
C ILE A 231 -86.35 -73.28 9.78
N ARG A 232 -85.38 -74.14 9.47
CA ARG A 232 -85.65 -75.42 8.79
C ARG A 232 -86.49 -76.35 9.66
N GLU A 233 -86.19 -76.43 10.95
CA GLU A 233 -86.92 -77.24 11.92
C GLU A 233 -88.32 -76.66 12.19
N SER A 234 -88.44 -75.35 12.33
CA SER A 234 -89.73 -74.65 12.42
C SER A 234 -90.55 -74.83 11.15
N LYS A 235 -89.92 -74.80 9.98
CA LYS A 235 -90.57 -75.12 8.70
C LYS A 235 -91.01 -76.57 8.65
N LEU A 236 -90.20 -77.52 9.12
CA LEU A 236 -90.57 -78.93 9.25
C LEU A 236 -91.72 -79.13 10.25
N ASN A 237 -91.68 -78.48 11.42
CA ASN A 237 -92.72 -78.53 12.44
C ASN A 237 -94.02 -77.89 11.96
N ASN A 238 -93.96 -76.77 11.25
CA ASN A 238 -95.12 -76.16 10.58
C ASN A 238 -95.64 -77.07 9.47
N MET A 239 -94.77 -77.69 8.68
CA MET A 239 -95.19 -78.65 7.67
C MET A 239 -95.84 -79.88 8.31
N PHE A 240 -95.35 -80.33 9.47
CA PHE A 240 -95.90 -81.45 10.22
C PHE A 240 -97.22 -81.09 10.93
N SER A 241 -97.34 -79.88 11.47
CA SER A 241 -98.58 -79.40 12.09
C SER A 241 -99.65 -79.10 11.05
N VAL A 242 -99.28 -78.56 9.88
CA VAL A 242 -100.14 -78.46 8.70
C VAL A 242 -100.50 -79.85 8.18
N SER A 243 -99.57 -80.82 8.17
CA SER A 243 -99.89 -82.20 7.78
C SER A 243 -100.82 -82.89 8.79
N LYS A 244 -100.65 -82.67 10.09
CA LYS A 244 -101.49 -83.25 11.16
C LYS A 244 -102.84 -82.54 11.27
N SER A 245 -102.88 -81.24 10.99
CA SER A 245 -104.10 -80.46 10.80
C SER A 245 -104.82 -80.90 9.54
N GLY A 246 -104.10 -81.08 8.43
CA GLY A 246 -104.61 -81.63 7.18
C GLY A 246 -105.17 -83.04 7.37
N GLU A 247 -104.51 -83.88 8.16
CA GLU A 247 -104.98 -85.23 8.46
C GLU A 247 -106.17 -85.25 9.42
N LYS A 248 -106.23 -84.33 10.40
CA LYS A 248 -107.44 -84.09 11.19
C LYS A 248 -108.59 -83.57 10.32
N LEU A 249 -108.31 -82.66 9.39
CA LEU A 249 -109.28 -82.12 8.45
C LEU A 249 -109.81 -83.23 7.53
N ILE A 250 -108.94 -84.08 6.99
CA ILE A 250 -109.32 -85.28 6.22
C ILE A 250 -110.22 -86.20 7.06
N ARG A 251 -109.91 -86.39 8.34
CA ARG A 251 -110.73 -87.24 9.22
C ARG A 251 -112.10 -86.61 9.54
N VAL A 252 -112.15 -85.30 9.76
CA VAL A 252 -113.40 -84.56 9.96
C VAL A 252 -114.23 -84.56 8.68
N VAL A 253 -113.63 -84.28 7.52
CA VAL A 253 -114.28 -84.34 6.20
C VAL A 253 -114.80 -85.76 5.93
N ARG A 254 -114.04 -86.81 6.27
CA ARG A 254 -114.48 -88.20 6.12
C ARG A 254 -115.63 -88.55 7.09
N SER A 255 -115.62 -88.03 8.31
CA SER A 255 -116.77 -88.20 9.22
C SER A 255 -117.99 -87.38 8.79
N MET A 256 -117.81 -86.19 8.19
CA MET A 256 -118.92 -85.41 7.62
C MET A 256 -119.48 -86.06 6.36
N GLN A 257 -118.62 -86.69 5.55
CA GLN A 257 -119.00 -87.52 4.42
C GLN A 257 -119.82 -88.73 4.87
N GLU A 258 -119.35 -89.47 5.87
CA GLU A 258 -120.07 -90.62 6.44
C GLU A 258 -121.40 -90.18 7.09
N LEU A 259 -121.43 -89.06 7.82
CA LEU A 259 -122.66 -88.53 8.40
C LEU A 259 -123.64 -88.05 7.33
N ALA A 260 -123.17 -87.42 6.25
CA ALA A 260 -124.02 -87.00 5.14
C ALA A 260 -124.57 -88.19 4.35
N SER A 261 -123.77 -89.24 4.14
CA SER A 261 -124.23 -90.50 3.55
C SER A 261 -125.20 -91.24 4.47
N GLU A 262 -124.94 -91.32 5.77
CA GLU A 262 -125.86 -91.93 6.73
C GLU A 262 -127.17 -91.14 6.88
N LEU A 263 -127.13 -89.80 6.81
CA LEU A 263 -128.34 -88.97 6.86
C LEU A 263 -129.18 -89.11 5.58
N ASP A 264 -128.56 -89.22 4.41
CA ASP A 264 -129.30 -89.48 3.15
C ASP A 264 -129.82 -90.91 3.11
N GLU A 265 -129.06 -91.90 3.58
CA GLU A 265 -129.44 -93.31 3.60
C GLU A 265 -130.52 -93.61 4.66
N THR A 266 -130.50 -92.93 5.81
CA THR A 266 -131.63 -92.93 6.77
C THR A 266 -132.84 -92.18 6.23
N SER A 267 -132.65 -91.08 5.49
CA SER A 267 -133.79 -90.40 4.85
C SER A 267 -134.47 -91.30 3.81
N ARG A 268 -133.70 -92.03 2.99
CA ARG A 268 -134.22 -92.96 1.98
C ARG A 268 -134.86 -94.22 2.57
N THR A 269 -134.33 -94.78 3.66
CA THR A 269 -134.86 -96.00 4.29
C THR A 269 -136.13 -95.77 5.11
N VAL A 270 -136.33 -94.54 5.64
CA VAL A 270 -137.54 -94.21 6.40
C VAL A 270 -138.73 -93.86 5.49
N THR A 271 -138.49 -93.49 4.23
CA THR A 271 -139.56 -92.99 3.33
C THR A 271 -139.76 -93.81 2.05
N ASP A 272 -139.29 -95.07 2.01
CA ASP A 272 -139.46 -95.97 0.85
C ASP A 272 -139.08 -95.33 -0.51
N GLY A 273 -138.08 -94.44 -0.50
CA GLY A 273 -137.53 -93.81 -1.71
C GLY A 273 -138.19 -92.52 -2.21
N GLU A 274 -139.19 -91.95 -1.53
CA GLU A 274 -139.86 -90.71 -2.00
C GLU A 274 -139.24 -89.38 -1.47
N TYR A 275 -138.23 -89.45 -0.60
CA TYR A 275 -137.62 -88.28 0.06
C TYR A 275 -136.09 -88.33 -0.01
N SER A 276 -135.45 -87.25 -0.45
CA SER A 276 -133.99 -87.08 -0.34
C SER A 276 -133.67 -85.74 0.30
N PHE A 277 -132.81 -85.77 1.32
CA PHE A 277 -132.41 -84.58 2.06
C PHE A 277 -131.74 -83.53 1.17
N PHE A 278 -131.00 -83.97 0.14
CA PHE A 278 -130.32 -83.08 -0.80
C PHE A 278 -131.27 -82.22 -1.64
N GLU A 279 -132.51 -82.68 -1.90
CA GLU A 279 -133.48 -81.95 -2.72
C GLU A 279 -134.25 -80.84 -1.97
N GLN A 280 -134.20 -80.85 -0.63
CA GLN A 280 -134.85 -79.84 0.21
C GLN A 280 -133.97 -78.64 0.58
N ILE A 281 -132.68 -78.69 0.28
CA ILE A 281 -131.78 -77.56 0.47
C ILE A 281 -132.15 -76.46 -0.54
N LYS A 282 -132.81 -75.40 -0.07
CA LYS A 282 -133.31 -74.30 -0.91
C LYS A 282 -132.19 -73.40 -1.48
N ASP A 283 -131.02 -73.33 -0.83
CA ASP A 283 -129.88 -72.54 -1.29
C ASP A 283 -128.97 -73.35 -2.22
N GLN A 284 -128.60 -72.79 -3.37
CA GLN A 284 -127.81 -73.46 -4.40
C GLN A 284 -126.36 -73.67 -3.96
N ARG A 285 -125.78 -72.72 -3.20
CA ARG A 285 -124.38 -72.83 -2.72
C ARG A 285 -124.20 -73.93 -1.69
N ASP A 286 -125.14 -74.05 -0.76
CA ASP A 286 -125.08 -75.07 0.28
C ASP A 286 -125.26 -76.47 -0.32
N ARG A 287 -126.11 -76.60 -1.34
CA ARG A 287 -126.28 -77.85 -2.09
C ARG A 287 -124.99 -78.27 -2.79
N ASP A 288 -124.30 -77.34 -3.46
CA ASP A 288 -123.05 -77.62 -4.18
C ASP A 288 -121.90 -77.98 -3.22
N VAL A 289 -121.82 -77.32 -2.05
CA VAL A 289 -120.83 -77.64 -1.02
C VAL A 289 -121.05 -79.06 -0.48
N VAL A 290 -122.29 -79.43 -0.16
CA VAL A 290 -122.58 -80.77 0.38
C VAL A 290 -122.42 -81.85 -0.71
N LEU A 291 -122.77 -81.57 -1.97
CA LEU A 291 -122.49 -82.46 -3.11
C LEU A 291 -120.98 -82.64 -3.35
N SER A 292 -120.18 -81.58 -3.18
CA SER A 292 -118.72 -81.67 -3.30
C SER A 292 -118.09 -82.49 -2.18
N LEU A 293 -118.65 -82.36 -0.97
CA LEU A 293 -118.27 -83.19 0.17
C LEU A 293 -118.68 -84.64 -0.06
N ALA A 294 -119.81 -84.95 -0.70
CA ALA A 294 -120.23 -86.33 -1.01
C ALA A 294 -119.50 -87.01 -2.19
N GLY A 295 -118.43 -86.40 -2.73
CA GLY A 295 -117.61 -86.99 -3.80
C GLY A 295 -117.88 -86.46 -5.22
N GLY A 296 -118.68 -85.40 -5.37
CA GLY A 296 -118.76 -84.65 -6.63
C GLY A 296 -117.55 -83.72 -6.80
N THR A 297 -116.85 -83.75 -7.92
CA THR A 297 -115.71 -82.86 -8.19
C THR A 297 -116.17 -81.44 -8.57
N PRO A 298 -115.54 -80.38 -8.01
CA PRO A 298 -115.50 -79.07 -8.67
C PRO A 298 -114.07 -78.51 -8.83
N SER A 299 -113.71 -78.30 -10.10
CA SER A 299 -112.93 -77.17 -10.67
C SER A 299 -111.62 -76.70 -9.98
N GLU A 300 -110.52 -77.23 -10.49
CA GLU A 300 -109.20 -76.62 -10.75
C GLU A 300 -109.21 -75.10 -11.01
N LYS A 301 -108.57 -74.29 -10.14
CA LYS A 301 -107.87 -73.01 -10.47
C LYS A 301 -107.35 -72.28 -9.20
N ALA A 302 -106.03 -72.08 -9.14
CA ALA A 302 -105.31 -70.85 -8.72
C ALA A 302 -104.04 -71.17 -7.89
N VAL A 303 -102.83 -71.13 -8.51
CA VAL A 303 -101.87 -69.98 -8.50
C VAL A 303 -100.85 -70.18 -7.35
N MET A 304 -99.64 -70.76 -7.52
CA MET A 304 -98.53 -70.39 -8.43
C MET A 304 -98.29 -68.89 -8.50
N GLU A 305 -97.30 -68.34 -7.78
CA GLU A 305 -96.28 -67.43 -8.33
C GLU A 305 -95.38 -66.74 -7.27
N ALA A 306 -94.19 -66.39 -7.74
CA ALA A 306 -93.25 -65.36 -7.28
C ALA A 306 -92.17 -65.74 -6.25
N GLU A 307 -91.18 -66.48 -6.77
CA GLU A 307 -89.76 -66.21 -6.52
C GLU A 307 -89.35 -64.83 -7.09
N ASP A 308 -88.15 -64.40 -6.66
CA ASP A 308 -87.13 -63.70 -7.47
C ASP A 308 -86.97 -62.19 -7.25
N THR A 309 -85.79 -61.75 -6.75
CA THR A 309 -84.96 -60.68 -7.35
C THR A 309 -83.72 -60.26 -6.53
N PHE A 310 -82.60 -60.02 -7.26
CA PHE A 310 -81.46 -59.10 -7.01
C PHE A 310 -80.40 -59.49 -5.96
N ARG A 311 -79.10 -59.77 -6.23
CA ARG A 311 -78.05 -59.48 -7.25
C ARG A 311 -77.41 -58.06 -7.23
N SER A 312 -76.05 -58.07 -7.15
CA SER A 312 -75.02 -57.08 -7.61
C SER A 312 -74.93 -55.73 -6.86
N GLU A 313 -73.83 -54.98 -6.70
CA GLU A 313 -72.41 -54.94 -7.15
C GLU A 313 -71.69 -53.74 -6.43
N GLU A 314 -70.43 -53.43 -6.83
CA GLU A 314 -69.61 -52.18 -6.64
C GLU A 314 -68.74 -52.06 -5.37
N GLU A 315 -67.40 -51.93 -5.39
CA GLU A 315 -66.36 -51.24 -6.22
C GLU A 315 -66.03 -49.78 -5.78
N GLN A 316 -64.73 -49.43 -5.86
CA GLN A 316 -64.05 -48.10 -5.83
C GLN A 316 -63.51 -47.47 -4.52
N SER A 317 -62.18 -47.24 -4.51
CA SER A 317 -61.45 -45.93 -4.41
C SER A 317 -59.95 -46.21 -4.17
N ASP A 318 -59.02 -45.81 -5.04
CA ASP A 318 -58.33 -44.49 -5.13
C ASP A 318 -57.55 -44.16 -3.82
N GLU A 319 -56.32 -43.62 -3.75
CA GLU A 319 -55.54 -42.78 -4.65
C GLU A 319 -54.12 -42.57 -4.04
N ASP A 320 -53.20 -42.06 -4.86
CA ASP A 320 -52.19 -41.03 -4.55
C ASP A 320 -50.68 -41.35 -4.35
N LYS A 321 -49.93 -40.36 -4.79
CA LYS A 321 -48.60 -40.34 -5.43
C LYS A 321 -47.41 -40.39 -4.47
N SER A 322 -46.28 -40.86 -5.00
CA SER A 322 -44.93 -40.49 -4.54
C SER A 322 -44.23 -39.66 -5.62
N PRO A 323 -43.42 -38.69 -5.20
CA PRO A 323 -42.03 -38.67 -5.69
C PRO A 323 -41.05 -38.35 -4.57
N ASP A 324 -39.94 -39.08 -4.51
CA ASP A 324 -38.75 -38.65 -3.75
C ASP A 324 -37.47 -39.23 -4.34
N ALA A 325 -36.40 -38.42 -4.18
CA ALA A 325 -34.97 -38.63 -4.44
C ALA A 325 -34.43 -38.40 -5.87
#